data_AF-A0A1D2U0B4-F1
#
_entry.id   AF-A0A1D2U0B4-F1
#
_cell.length_a   1.000
_cell.length_b   1.000
_cell.length_c   1.000
_cell.angle_alpha   90.00
_cell.angle_beta   90.00
_cell.angle_gamma   90.00
#
_symmetry.space_group_name_H-M   'P 1'
#
loop_
_entity.id
_entity.type
_entity.pdbx_description
1 polymer ?
#
loop_
_entity_poly.entity_id
_entity_poly.type
_entity_poly.pdbx_seq_one_letter_code
_entity_poly.pdbx_strand_id
1 'polypeptide(L)'
;MSEEMDKLWEEYQLPFKEFDDTTLARWLSQTLGQFEGKIWRMSHPLVSAYRAASEPGEDRHVWQQRLANPPAAFTPAECCRAPLLPVFTRDILNTGLICQSCGATAVEFDDLPEELKDPIESWAEDYGLVHAVAHYDEHQMRNVVNYDDAFEKAAREAEHLLSRLPAEILPPLLEFYPAVIWEDQDECLEVEPKDIVTWK
;
A
#
# COMPACT_ATOMS: atom_id res chain seq x y z
N MET A 1 -18.53 -7.97 9.48
CA MET A 1 -17.76 -6.94 8.75
C MET A 1 -16.87 -7.53 7.66
N SER A 2 -16.19 -8.67 7.84
CA SER A 2 -15.38 -9.27 6.75
C SER A 2 -16.22 -9.82 5.59
N GLU A 3 -17.24 -10.64 5.85
CA GLU A 3 -17.99 -11.32 4.76
C GLU A 3 -18.76 -10.38 3.81
N GLU A 4 -19.21 -9.22 4.31
CA GLU A 4 -19.87 -8.20 3.49
C GLU A 4 -18.86 -7.44 2.62
N MET A 5 -17.67 -7.17 3.17
CA MET A 5 -16.57 -6.54 2.44
C MET A 5 -16.03 -7.48 1.35
N ASP A 6 -15.90 -8.78 1.66
CA ASP A 6 -15.46 -9.79 0.71
C ASP A 6 -16.41 -9.87 -0.49
N LYS A 7 -17.73 -9.88 -0.24
CA LYS A 7 -18.75 -9.84 -1.31
C LYS A 7 -18.66 -8.57 -2.15
N LEU A 8 -18.49 -7.42 -1.51
CA LEU A 8 -18.33 -6.15 -2.22
C LEU A 8 -17.08 -6.17 -3.11
N TRP A 9 -15.98 -6.75 -2.62
CA TRP A 9 -14.77 -6.91 -3.41
C TRP A 9 -14.98 -7.85 -4.60
N GLU A 10 -15.67 -8.98 -4.41
CA GLU A 10 -16.05 -9.87 -5.51
C GLU A 10 -16.89 -9.16 -6.58
N GLU A 11 -17.80 -8.28 -6.18
CA GLU A 11 -18.59 -7.46 -7.11
C GLU A 11 -17.73 -6.49 -7.93
N TYR A 12 -16.76 -5.82 -7.30
CA TYR A 12 -15.84 -4.92 -8.01
C TYR A 12 -14.93 -5.64 -9.01
N GLN A 13 -14.71 -6.94 -8.83
CA GLN A 13 -13.93 -7.76 -9.75
C GLN A 13 -14.74 -8.23 -10.98
N LEU A 14 -16.08 -8.19 -10.94
CA LEU A 14 -16.93 -8.77 -11.99
C LEU A 14 -16.53 -8.32 -13.41
N PRO A 15 -16.29 -7.02 -13.68
CA PRO A 15 -15.89 -6.60 -15.03
C PRO A 15 -14.59 -7.27 -15.51
N PHE A 16 -13.65 -7.53 -14.60
CA PHE A 16 -12.37 -8.18 -14.93
C PHE A 16 -12.49 -9.70 -15.05
N LYS A 17 -13.42 -10.32 -14.31
CA LYS A 17 -13.76 -11.74 -14.48
C LYS A 17 -14.38 -12.04 -15.85
N GLU A 18 -15.06 -11.06 -16.45
CA GLU A 18 -15.63 -11.18 -17.81
C GLU A 18 -14.59 -11.01 -18.93
N PHE A 19 -13.43 -10.40 -18.66
CA PHE A 19 -12.36 -10.27 -19.65
C PHE A 19 -11.76 -11.64 -19.98
N ASP A 20 -11.49 -11.92 -21.25
CA ASP A 20 -10.60 -13.03 -21.60
C ASP A 20 -9.17 -12.77 -21.11
N ASP A 21 -8.36 -13.83 -21.02
CA ASP A 21 -6.99 -13.76 -20.47
C ASP A 21 -6.10 -12.75 -21.21
N THR A 22 -6.25 -12.61 -22.53
CA THR A 22 -5.44 -11.67 -23.32
C THR A 22 -5.86 -10.23 -23.06
N THR A 23 -7.17 -9.97 -22.95
CA THR A 23 -7.71 -8.64 -22.61
C THR A 23 -7.29 -8.24 -21.20
N LEU A 24 -7.40 -9.13 -20.22
CA LEU A 24 -6.95 -8.84 -18.85
C LEU A 24 -5.43 -8.60 -18.78
N ALA A 25 -4.62 -9.45 -19.42
CA ALA A 25 -3.17 -9.30 -19.43
C ALA A 25 -2.74 -7.95 -20.05
N ARG A 26 -3.39 -7.53 -21.15
CA ARG A 26 -3.14 -6.23 -21.77
C ARG A 26 -3.57 -5.08 -20.88
N TRP A 27 -4.75 -5.17 -20.25
CA TRP A 27 -5.25 -4.15 -19.36
C TRP A 27 -4.30 -3.95 -18.16
N LEU A 28 -3.89 -5.06 -17.51
CA LEU A 28 -2.94 -5.01 -16.40
C LEU A 28 -1.60 -4.41 -16.81
N SER A 29 -1.05 -4.83 -17.97
CA SER A 29 0.22 -4.30 -18.48
C SER A 29 0.13 -2.80 -18.80
N GLN A 30 -0.95 -2.35 -19.44
CA GLN A 30 -1.15 -0.94 -19.77
C GLN A 30 -1.33 -0.08 -18.52
N THR A 31 -2.08 -0.57 -17.52
CA THR A 31 -2.28 0.11 -16.25
C THR A 31 -0.98 0.22 -15.46
N LEU A 32 -0.16 -0.83 -15.41
CA LEU A 32 1.19 -0.78 -14.80
C LEU A 32 2.04 0.33 -15.41
N GLY A 33 2.02 0.48 -16.75
CA GLY A 33 2.76 1.53 -17.43
C GLY A 33 2.31 2.95 -17.06
N GLN A 34 1.08 3.13 -16.54
CA GLN A 34 0.63 4.43 -16.03
C GLN A 34 1.26 4.78 -14.68
N PHE A 35 1.67 3.77 -13.91
CA PHE A 35 2.21 3.95 -12.57
C PHE A 35 3.68 4.38 -12.57
N GLU A 36 4.42 4.04 -13.62
CA GLU A 36 5.86 4.26 -13.74
C GLU A 36 6.30 5.69 -13.39
N GLY A 37 7.37 5.79 -12.60
CA GLY A 37 8.02 7.02 -12.15
C GLY A 37 7.25 7.80 -11.08
N LYS A 38 6.25 7.19 -10.42
CA LYS A 38 5.38 7.89 -9.47
C LYS A 38 5.13 7.08 -8.20
N ILE A 39 4.81 7.82 -7.14
CA ILE A 39 4.28 7.32 -5.88
C ILE A 39 2.76 7.48 -5.91
N TRP A 40 2.04 6.41 -5.55
CA TRP A 40 0.59 6.36 -5.64
C TRP A 40 -0.04 6.11 -4.28
N ARG A 41 -1.07 6.89 -3.97
CA ARG A 41 -1.95 6.60 -2.85
C ARG A 41 -2.69 5.30 -3.09
N MET A 42 -2.78 4.45 -2.07
CA MET A 42 -3.56 3.21 -2.11
C MET A 42 -5.04 3.49 -2.39
N SER A 43 -5.56 4.61 -1.87
CA SER A 43 -6.93 5.08 -2.14
C SER A 43 -7.19 5.55 -3.57
N HIS A 44 -6.15 5.68 -4.42
CA HIS A 44 -6.33 6.19 -5.77
C HIS A 44 -7.19 5.21 -6.60
N PRO A 45 -8.26 5.65 -7.28
CA PRO A 45 -9.19 4.74 -7.97
C PRO A 45 -8.54 3.79 -8.99
N LEU A 46 -7.49 4.25 -9.68
CA LEU A 46 -6.72 3.41 -10.61
C LEU A 46 -5.94 2.29 -9.89
N VAL A 47 -5.43 2.55 -8.69
CA VAL A 47 -4.75 1.53 -7.85
C VAL A 47 -5.77 0.49 -7.39
N SER A 48 -6.94 0.93 -6.91
CA SER A 48 -8.02 0.02 -6.52
C SER A 48 -8.52 -0.83 -7.71
N ALA A 49 -8.68 -0.23 -8.89
CA ALA A 49 -9.04 -0.96 -10.10
C ALA A 49 -7.95 -1.98 -10.49
N TYR A 50 -6.67 -1.60 -10.36
CA TYR A 50 -5.56 -2.51 -10.62
C TYR A 50 -5.55 -3.69 -9.65
N ARG A 51 -5.82 -3.45 -8.35
CA ARG A 51 -5.97 -4.51 -7.34
C ARG A 51 -7.11 -5.47 -7.69
N ALA A 52 -8.28 -4.93 -8.01
CA ALA A 52 -9.45 -5.72 -8.38
C ALA A 52 -9.21 -6.56 -9.65
N ALA A 53 -8.42 -6.07 -10.60
CA ALA A 53 -8.03 -6.83 -11.79
C ALA A 53 -6.92 -7.85 -11.53
N SER A 54 -6.04 -7.59 -10.54
CA SER A 54 -4.86 -8.42 -10.27
C SER A 54 -5.24 -9.79 -9.72
N GLU A 55 -6.28 -9.88 -8.90
CA GLU A 55 -6.72 -11.14 -8.29
C GLU A 55 -7.27 -12.15 -9.33
N PRO A 56 -8.23 -11.79 -10.21
CA PRO A 56 -8.57 -12.63 -11.37
C PRO A 56 -7.37 -12.92 -12.30
N GLY A 57 -6.39 -12.01 -12.35
CA GLY A 57 -5.15 -12.21 -13.10
C GLY A 57 -4.25 -13.28 -12.49
N GLU A 58 -4.15 -13.30 -11.17
CA GLU A 58 -3.40 -14.28 -10.39
C GLU A 58 -4.05 -15.66 -10.47
N ASP A 59 -5.36 -15.74 -10.26
CA ASP A 59 -6.15 -16.99 -10.35
C ASP A 59 -5.97 -17.69 -11.71
N ARG A 60 -5.85 -16.89 -12.76
CA ARG A 60 -5.67 -17.38 -14.14
C ARG A 60 -4.21 -17.41 -14.58
N HIS A 61 -3.28 -17.05 -13.70
CA HIS A 61 -1.85 -17.03 -13.96
C HIS A 61 -1.46 -16.24 -15.23
N VAL A 62 -2.10 -15.10 -15.48
CA VAL A 62 -1.97 -14.35 -16.76
C VAL A 62 -0.54 -13.92 -17.07
N TRP A 63 0.27 -13.64 -16.04
CA TRP A 63 1.67 -13.25 -16.20
C TRP A 63 2.55 -14.42 -16.61
N GLN A 64 2.30 -15.61 -16.08
CA GLN A 64 3.04 -16.83 -16.37
C GLN A 64 2.72 -17.35 -17.78
N GLN A 65 1.50 -17.09 -18.27
CA GLN A 65 1.09 -17.39 -19.64
C GLN A 65 1.79 -16.52 -20.71
N ARG A 66 2.38 -15.38 -20.33
CA ARG A 66 3.09 -14.44 -21.23
C ARG A 66 2.23 -13.91 -22.38
N LEU A 67 0.95 -13.65 -22.11
CA LEU A 67 -0.02 -13.14 -23.10
C LEU A 67 0.17 -11.65 -23.43
N ALA A 68 0.75 -10.90 -22.49
CA ALA A 68 1.19 -9.52 -22.67
C ALA A 68 2.54 -9.33 -21.98
N ASN A 69 3.39 -8.47 -22.57
CA ASN A 69 4.65 -8.11 -21.94
C ASN A 69 4.38 -7.07 -20.85
N PRO A 70 4.89 -7.24 -19.61
CA PRO A 70 4.87 -6.16 -18.64
C PRO A 70 5.77 -4.99 -19.11
N PRO A 71 5.53 -3.77 -18.61
CA PRO A 71 6.45 -2.66 -18.89
C PRO A 71 7.86 -3.01 -18.40
N ALA A 72 8.89 -2.65 -19.19
CA ALA A 72 10.24 -3.18 -19.03
C ALA A 72 10.89 -2.84 -17.67
N ALA A 73 10.46 -1.74 -17.04
CA ALA A 73 10.97 -1.31 -15.74
C ALA A 73 10.48 -2.18 -14.57
N PHE A 74 9.41 -2.96 -14.75
CA PHE A 74 8.83 -3.80 -13.70
C PHE A 74 9.42 -5.21 -13.76
N THR A 75 10.33 -5.51 -12.83
CA THR A 75 10.91 -6.84 -12.68
C THR A 75 9.89 -7.81 -12.06
N PRO A 76 9.95 -9.12 -12.35
CA PRO A 76 9.07 -10.09 -11.69
C PRO A 76 9.35 -10.15 -10.18
N ALA A 77 8.29 -10.07 -9.36
CA ALA A 77 8.37 -10.30 -7.92
C ALA A 77 8.71 -11.77 -7.62
N GLU A 78 9.45 -12.03 -6.55
CA GLU A 78 9.84 -13.40 -6.16
C GLU A 78 8.64 -14.24 -5.69
N CYS A 79 7.70 -13.61 -4.98
CA CYS A 79 6.56 -14.26 -4.34
C CYS A 79 5.56 -14.88 -5.34
N CYS A 80 5.15 -14.13 -6.37
CA CYS A 80 4.10 -14.56 -7.31
C CYS A 80 4.51 -14.49 -8.79
N ARG A 81 5.70 -13.97 -9.10
CA ARG A 81 6.21 -13.75 -10.47
C ARG A 81 5.41 -12.73 -11.29
N ALA A 82 4.42 -12.06 -10.70
CA ALA A 82 3.79 -10.88 -11.28
C ALA A 82 4.81 -9.71 -11.34
N PRO A 83 4.60 -8.69 -12.18
CA PRO A 83 5.42 -7.49 -12.17
C PRO A 83 5.43 -6.83 -10.79
N LEU A 84 6.61 -6.57 -10.25
CA LEU A 84 6.82 -6.05 -8.91
C LEU A 84 6.30 -4.61 -8.81
N LEU A 85 5.22 -4.45 -8.07
CA LEU A 85 4.66 -3.17 -7.66
C LEU A 85 4.55 -3.18 -6.13
N PRO A 86 5.52 -2.61 -5.40
CA PRO A 86 5.56 -2.65 -3.95
C PRO A 86 4.55 -1.68 -3.33
N VAL A 87 4.01 -2.09 -2.18
CA VAL A 87 3.14 -1.32 -1.31
C VAL A 87 3.89 -1.06 0.00
N PHE A 88 4.04 0.21 0.35
CA PHE A 88 4.55 0.68 1.63
C PHE A 88 3.39 0.85 2.60
N THR A 89 3.50 0.29 3.81
CA THR A 89 2.49 0.40 4.87
C THR A 89 3.13 0.95 6.14
N ARG A 90 2.30 1.34 7.12
CA ARG A 90 2.78 1.74 8.45
C ARG A 90 3.55 0.64 9.18
N ASP A 91 3.30 -0.63 8.82
CA ASP A 91 3.94 -1.81 9.42
C ASP A 91 5.24 -2.24 8.73
N ILE A 92 5.87 -1.35 7.95
CA ILE A 92 7.06 -1.62 7.12
C ILE A 92 8.19 -2.36 7.85
N LEU A 93 8.43 -2.07 9.13
CA LEU A 93 9.46 -2.75 9.93
C LEU A 93 9.16 -4.23 10.20
N ASN A 94 7.89 -4.61 10.21
CA ASN A 94 7.45 -5.98 10.45
C ASN A 94 7.17 -6.73 9.15
N THR A 95 6.67 -6.04 8.12
CA THR A 95 6.18 -6.68 6.90
C THR A 95 7.10 -6.53 5.70
N GLY A 96 8.03 -5.58 5.74
CA GLY A 96 8.71 -5.12 4.53
C GLY A 96 7.73 -4.50 3.52
N LEU A 97 8.18 -4.32 2.28
CA LEU A 97 7.32 -3.87 1.18
C LEU A 97 6.43 -5.03 0.73
N ILE A 98 5.13 -4.78 0.63
CA ILE A 98 4.13 -5.79 0.27
C ILE A 98 3.94 -5.84 -1.25
N CYS A 99 3.71 -7.01 -1.81
CA CYS A 99 3.36 -7.16 -3.23
C CYS A 99 1.91 -6.71 -3.47
N GLN A 100 1.70 -5.71 -4.34
CA GLN A 100 0.36 -5.27 -4.73
C GLN A 100 -0.49 -6.38 -5.37
N SER A 101 0.14 -7.38 -6.00
CA SER A 101 -0.59 -8.44 -6.70
C SER A 101 -1.12 -9.51 -5.75
N CYS A 102 -0.29 -10.09 -4.88
CA CYS A 102 -0.67 -11.23 -4.04
C CYS A 102 -0.71 -10.94 -2.53
N GLY A 103 -0.31 -9.74 -2.09
CA GLY A 103 -0.32 -9.35 -0.67
C GLY A 103 0.77 -9.97 0.20
N ALA A 104 1.64 -10.82 -0.34
CA ALA A 104 2.81 -11.33 0.39
C ALA A 104 3.93 -10.28 0.47
N THR A 105 4.85 -10.43 1.43
CA THR A 105 6.08 -9.63 1.47
C THR A 105 6.87 -9.82 0.16
N ALA A 106 7.14 -8.72 -0.53
CA ALA A 106 7.90 -8.69 -1.76
C ALA A 106 9.38 -8.40 -1.52
N VAL A 107 9.68 -7.55 -0.53
CA VAL A 107 11.04 -7.20 -0.10
C VAL A 107 11.01 -7.01 1.40
N GLU A 108 11.79 -7.82 2.14
CA GLU A 108 11.93 -7.68 3.58
C GLU A 108 12.59 -6.34 3.93
N PHE A 109 12.33 -5.80 5.13
CA PHE A 109 12.92 -4.54 5.56
C PHE A 109 14.46 -4.58 5.56
N ASP A 110 15.03 -5.70 6.03
CA ASP A 110 16.48 -5.92 6.09
C ASP A 110 17.14 -5.96 4.71
N ASP A 111 16.37 -6.29 3.66
CA ASP A 111 16.83 -6.37 2.27
C ASP A 111 16.67 -5.04 1.51
N LEU A 112 16.09 -4.01 2.15
CA LEU A 112 16.03 -2.67 1.56
C LEU A 112 17.46 -2.08 1.42
N PRO A 113 17.67 -1.19 0.43
CA PRO A 113 18.91 -0.44 0.34
C PRO A 113 19.23 0.31 1.64
N GLU A 114 20.48 0.22 2.10
CA GLU A 114 20.89 0.73 3.42
C GLU A 114 20.59 2.22 3.62
N GLU A 115 20.74 3.01 2.56
CA GLU A 115 20.44 4.45 2.54
C GLU A 115 18.96 4.80 2.78
N LEU A 116 18.06 3.82 2.63
CA LEU A 116 16.62 3.99 2.86
C LEU A 116 16.18 3.57 4.25
N LYS A 117 16.99 2.78 4.97
CA LYS A 117 16.58 2.18 6.25
C LYS A 117 16.40 3.21 7.34
N ASP A 118 17.42 4.02 7.63
CA ASP A 118 17.35 4.98 8.76
C ASP A 118 16.16 5.96 8.65
N PRO A 119 15.86 6.58 7.48
CA PRO A 119 14.70 7.47 7.37
C PRO A 119 13.36 6.74 7.53
N ILE A 120 13.25 5.52 7.00
CA ILE A 120 12.03 4.70 7.10
C ILE A 120 11.83 4.22 8.54
N GLU A 121 12.89 3.75 9.20
CA GLU A 121 12.86 3.29 10.58
C GLU A 121 12.46 4.43 11.53
N SER A 122 13.11 5.57 11.42
CA SER A 122 12.76 6.75 12.22
C SER A 122 11.31 7.17 12.02
N TRP A 123 10.81 7.18 10.78
CA TRP A 123 9.41 7.51 10.51
C TRP A 123 8.45 6.46 11.09
N ALA A 124 8.76 5.17 10.95
CA ALA A 124 7.93 4.07 11.42
C ALA A 124 7.87 3.99 12.95
N GLU A 125 8.98 4.29 13.64
CA GLU A 125 9.03 4.40 15.11
C GLU A 125 8.17 5.56 15.60
N ASP A 126 8.33 6.75 15.00
CA ASP A 126 7.51 7.92 15.32
C ASP A 126 6.01 7.63 15.09
N TYR A 127 5.69 7.02 13.94
CA TYR A 127 4.32 6.62 13.62
C TYR A 127 3.77 5.59 14.61
N GLY A 128 4.57 4.58 14.96
CA GLY A 128 4.17 3.53 15.90
C GLY A 128 3.80 4.07 17.28
N LEU A 129 4.51 5.09 17.77
CA LEU A 129 4.20 5.77 19.02
C LEU A 129 2.84 6.49 18.97
N VAL A 130 2.52 7.13 17.84
CA VAL A 130 1.25 7.81 17.62
C VAL A 130 0.11 6.80 17.48
N HIS A 131 0.30 5.77 16.67
CA HIS A 131 -0.67 4.70 16.43
C HIS A 131 -1.02 3.91 17.71
N ALA A 132 -0.04 3.73 18.60
CA ALA A 132 -0.25 3.01 19.86
C ALA A 132 -1.33 3.64 20.75
N VAL A 133 -1.64 4.93 20.60
CA VAL A 133 -2.71 5.61 21.37
C VAL A 133 -4.08 4.95 21.12
N ALA A 134 -4.37 4.51 19.89
CA ALA A 134 -5.60 3.82 19.56
C ALA A 134 -5.75 2.45 20.26
N HIS A 135 -4.63 1.89 20.73
CA HIS A 135 -4.56 0.55 21.34
C HIS A 135 -4.28 0.58 22.85
N TYR A 136 -4.45 1.75 23.50
CA TYR A 136 -4.27 1.84 24.95
C TYR A 136 -5.21 0.90 25.69
N ASP A 137 -4.67 0.16 26.66
CA ASP A 137 -5.48 -0.62 27.58
C ASP A 137 -6.22 0.27 28.61
N GLU A 138 -7.15 -0.30 29.37
CA GLU A 138 -7.90 0.47 30.38
C GLU A 138 -7.01 1.13 31.45
N HIS A 139 -5.81 0.59 31.70
CA HIS A 139 -4.89 1.17 32.68
C HIS A 139 -4.16 2.38 32.08
N GLN A 140 -3.72 2.29 30.83
CA GLN A 140 -3.13 3.39 30.07
C GLN A 140 -4.13 4.52 29.88
N MET A 141 -5.38 4.22 29.51
CA MET A 141 -6.45 5.22 29.39
C MET A 141 -6.69 5.98 30.70
N ARG A 142 -6.65 5.30 31.86
CA ARG A 142 -6.82 5.93 33.18
C ARG A 142 -5.66 6.85 33.59
N ASN A 143 -4.48 6.69 32.98
CA ASN A 143 -3.32 7.54 33.23
C ASN A 143 -3.30 8.79 32.33
N VAL A 144 -4.20 8.87 31.35
CA VAL A 144 -4.41 10.05 30.52
C VAL A 144 -5.56 10.85 31.12
N VAL A 145 -5.37 12.16 31.25
CA VAL A 145 -6.38 13.05 31.86
C VAL A 145 -7.67 13.10 31.02
N ASN A 146 -7.50 13.13 29.69
CA ASN A 146 -8.59 13.04 28.71
C ASN A 146 -8.12 12.18 27.53
N TYR A 147 -8.64 10.96 27.43
CA TYR A 147 -8.30 10.04 26.35
C TYR A 147 -8.78 10.55 24.99
N ASP A 148 -9.97 11.15 24.94
CA ASP A 148 -10.55 11.67 23.68
C ASP A 148 -9.63 12.74 23.07
N ASP A 149 -9.14 13.67 23.89
CA ASP A 149 -8.17 14.69 23.44
C ASP A 149 -6.85 14.06 22.95
N ALA A 150 -6.38 13.00 23.62
CA ALA A 150 -5.16 12.30 23.23
C ALA A 150 -5.32 11.54 21.92
N PHE A 151 -6.49 10.90 21.72
CA PHE A 151 -6.86 10.21 20.49
C PHE A 151 -6.98 11.20 19.32
N GLU A 152 -7.70 12.32 19.50
CA GLU A 152 -7.78 13.37 18.47
C GLU A 152 -6.41 13.94 18.12
N LYS A 153 -5.53 14.13 19.11
CA LYS A 153 -4.17 14.60 18.88
C LYS A 153 -3.38 13.56 18.06
N ALA A 154 -3.50 12.29 18.41
CA ALA A 154 -2.83 11.21 17.71
C ALA A 154 -3.30 11.11 16.25
N ALA A 155 -4.60 11.22 15.99
CA ALA A 155 -5.15 11.24 14.63
C ALA A 155 -4.54 12.37 13.78
N ARG A 156 -4.50 13.61 14.31
CA ARG A 156 -3.87 14.75 13.60
C ARG A 156 -2.37 14.57 13.39
N GLU A 157 -1.68 13.94 14.33
CA GLU A 157 -0.24 13.67 14.21
C GLU A 157 0.02 12.57 13.17
N ALA A 158 -0.83 11.55 13.10
CA ALA A 158 -0.80 10.51 12.07
C ALA A 158 -1.09 11.09 10.68
N GLU A 159 -2.10 11.97 10.53
CA GLU A 159 -2.35 12.71 9.29
C GLU A 159 -1.08 13.44 8.81
N HIS A 160 -0.40 14.13 9.72
CA HIS A 160 0.84 14.86 9.41
C HIS A 160 1.97 13.91 9.00
N LEU A 161 2.20 12.81 9.74
CA LEU A 161 3.23 11.82 9.40
C LEU A 161 2.96 11.12 8.06
N LEU A 162 1.71 10.76 7.77
CA LEU A 162 1.31 10.20 6.48
C LEU A 162 1.49 11.20 5.34
N SER A 163 1.20 12.49 5.57
CA SER A 163 1.37 13.52 4.54
C SER A 163 2.83 13.73 4.10
N ARG A 164 3.80 13.40 4.97
CA ARG A 164 5.24 13.52 4.71
C ARG A 164 5.78 12.37 3.86
N LEU A 165 5.17 11.18 3.93
CA LEU A 165 5.61 10.00 3.19
C LEU A 165 5.94 10.29 1.71
N PRO A 166 4.98 10.77 0.88
CA PRO A 166 5.23 10.98 -0.54
C PRO A 166 6.20 12.11 -0.86
N ALA A 167 6.50 13.01 0.08
CA ALA A 167 7.38 14.16 -0.12
C ALA A 167 8.81 13.92 0.37
N GLU A 168 8.98 13.14 1.45
CA GLU A 168 10.24 13.03 2.18
C GLU A 168 10.79 11.61 2.21
N ILE A 169 9.94 10.59 2.37
CA ILE A 169 10.38 9.22 2.69
C ILE A 169 10.37 8.33 1.44
N LEU A 170 9.31 8.40 0.63
CA LEU A 170 9.10 7.51 -0.49
C LEU A 170 9.83 7.89 -1.80
N PRO A 171 10.16 9.16 -2.11
CA PRO A 171 10.82 9.50 -3.38
C PRO A 171 12.11 8.71 -3.68
N PRO A 172 13.01 8.48 -2.71
CA PRO A 172 14.21 7.68 -2.95
C PRO A 172 13.94 6.21 -3.36
N LEU A 173 12.80 5.62 -2.98
CA LEU A 173 12.43 4.26 -3.41
C LEU A 173 12.26 4.16 -4.93
N LEU A 174 11.96 5.26 -5.63
CA LEU A 174 11.81 5.28 -7.08
C LEU A 174 13.13 5.08 -7.84
N GLU A 175 14.28 5.12 -7.16
CA GLU A 175 15.57 4.74 -7.74
C GLU A 175 15.71 3.22 -7.88
N PHE A 176 14.96 2.46 -7.07
CA PHE A 176 15.03 1.00 -6.99
C PHE A 176 13.81 0.31 -7.58
N TYR A 177 12.64 0.96 -7.48
CA TYR A 177 11.37 0.42 -7.95
C TYR A 177 10.73 1.36 -8.97
N PRO A 178 10.13 0.84 -10.05
CA PRO A 178 9.53 1.68 -11.09
C PRO A 178 8.35 2.52 -10.59
N ALA A 179 7.67 2.09 -9.54
CA ALA A 179 6.59 2.80 -8.87
C ALA A 179 6.43 2.25 -7.44
N VAL A 180 5.82 3.03 -6.55
CA VAL A 180 5.52 2.62 -5.18
C VAL A 180 4.09 3.02 -4.84
N ILE A 181 3.31 2.12 -4.25
CA ILE A 181 2.02 2.44 -3.63
C ILE A 181 2.24 2.66 -2.14
N TRP A 182 1.48 3.54 -1.50
CA TRP A 182 1.52 3.71 -0.06
C TRP A 182 0.13 3.77 0.56
N GLU A 183 0.00 3.18 1.75
CA GLU A 183 -1.22 3.20 2.55
C GLU A 183 -1.49 4.60 3.11
N ASP A 184 -2.55 5.23 2.61
CA ASP A 184 -2.92 6.61 2.96
C ASP A 184 -4.16 6.64 3.87
N GLN A 185 -4.21 5.76 4.86
CA GLN A 185 -5.27 5.73 5.87
C GLN A 185 -4.81 5.00 7.14
N ASP A 186 -5.53 5.25 8.24
CA ASP A 186 -5.38 4.51 9.50
C ASP A 186 -6.76 4.30 10.14
N GLU A 187 -7.29 3.09 10.02
CA GLU A 187 -8.61 2.75 10.53
C GLU A 187 -8.67 2.81 12.07
N CYS A 188 -7.55 2.60 12.77
CA CYS A 188 -7.52 2.62 14.24
C CYS A 188 -7.60 4.04 14.79
N LEU A 189 -7.05 5.02 14.06
CA LEU A 189 -7.09 6.44 14.41
C LEU A 189 -8.18 7.22 13.65
N GLU A 190 -9.05 6.52 12.91
CA GLU A 190 -10.10 7.11 12.07
C GLU A 190 -9.57 8.14 11.03
N VAL A 191 -8.32 7.96 10.57
CA VAL A 191 -7.71 8.82 9.55
C VAL A 191 -8.07 8.29 8.18
N GLU A 192 -8.82 9.08 7.41
CA GLU A 192 -9.21 8.73 6.05
C GLU A 192 -8.27 9.37 5.00
N PRO A 193 -8.24 8.85 3.75
CA PRO A 193 -7.46 9.44 2.66
C PRO A 193 -7.71 10.93 2.41
N LYS A 194 -8.93 11.40 2.68
CA LYS A 194 -9.37 12.80 2.49
C LYS A 194 -8.72 13.76 3.49
N ASP A 195 -8.29 13.26 4.64
CA ASP A 195 -7.73 14.06 5.73
C ASP A 195 -6.24 14.34 5.45
N ILE A 196 -5.59 13.50 4.66
CA ILE A 196 -4.18 13.66 4.29
C ILE A 196 -4.03 14.68 3.16
N VAL A 197 -3.66 15.90 3.51
CA VAL A 197 -3.38 16.97 2.55
C VAL A 197 -1.89 16.95 2.16
N THR A 198 -1.58 16.38 0.99
CA THR A 198 -0.24 16.44 0.41
C THR A 198 -0.11 17.73 -0.41
N TRP A 199 0.50 18.76 0.15
CA TRP A 199 0.82 19.98 -0.59
C TRP A 199 1.91 19.70 -1.62
N LYS A 200 1.74 20.23 -2.84
CA LYS A 200 2.76 20.23 -3.90
C LYS A 200 3.68 21.42 -3.78
#